data_AF-A0A7R9K412-F1
#
_entry.id   AF-A0A7R9K412-F1
#
_cell.length_a   1.000
_cell.length_b   1.000
_cell.length_c   1.000
_cell.angle_alpha   90.00
_cell.angle_beta   90.00
_cell.angle_gamma   90.00
#
_symmetry.space_group_name_H-M   'P 1'
#
loop_
_entity.id
_entity.type
_entity.pdbx_description
1 polymer ?
#
loop_
_entity_poly.entity_id
_entity_poly.type
_entity_poly.pdbx_seq_one_letter_code
_entity_poly.pdbx_strand_id
1 'polypeptide(L)'
;MFFMHNVPELKLSMGWAALLGALLLLILADNPNMEGVLARVEWSTLIFFASLFILMEALSQLGMINWIGAQAENIILLVGKEYQLAVAIIIILWVSALASSFVDNIPLTTMMVRIIISLSQNKNLDLPLQPLVWALAFGACLGETSRRSGTEIPQCGSARRVSALRPRHRLRIRRSVVRSP
;
A
#
# COMPACT_ATOMS: atom_id res chain seq x y z
N MET A 1 -13.06 -2.59 -14.85
CA MET A 1 -13.13 -2.58 -13.38
C MET A 1 -13.81 -1.34 -12.79
N PHE A 2 -13.94 -0.22 -13.52
CA PHE A 2 -14.54 1.02 -12.99
C PHE A 2 -16.09 1.06 -13.04
N PHE A 3 -16.73 0.24 -13.89
CA PHE A 3 -18.19 0.29 -14.11
C PHE A 3 -19.03 -0.68 -13.26
N MET A 4 -18.41 -1.61 -12.53
CA MET A 4 -19.14 -2.64 -11.76
C MET A 4 -19.41 -2.27 -10.30
N HIS A 5 -18.95 -1.10 -9.85
CA HIS A 5 -19.13 -0.65 -8.47
C HIS A 5 -20.48 0.07 -8.22
N ASN A 6 -21.34 0.14 -9.24
CA ASN A 6 -22.60 0.89 -9.21
C ASN A 6 -23.85 -0.01 -9.20
N VAL A 7 -23.72 -1.25 -8.72
CA VAL A 7 -24.89 -2.13 -8.47
C VAL A 7 -25.23 -2.03 -6.97
N PRO A 8 -26.35 -1.39 -6.57
CA PRO A 8 -26.56 -0.92 -5.20
C PRO A 8 -26.72 -2.00 -4.11
N GLU A 9 -26.75 -3.29 -4.47
CA GLU A 9 -27.06 -4.37 -3.52
C GLU A 9 -25.91 -5.33 -3.23
N LEU A 10 -24.78 -5.23 -3.95
CA LEU A 10 -23.63 -6.10 -3.71
C LEU A 10 -22.54 -5.32 -2.98
N LYS A 11 -22.54 -5.39 -1.64
CA LYS A 11 -21.42 -4.99 -0.77
C LYS A 11 -20.21 -5.90 -0.93
N LEU A 12 -19.82 -6.22 -2.17
CA LEU A 12 -18.61 -6.97 -2.45
C LEU A 12 -17.41 -6.04 -2.24
N SER A 13 -16.76 -6.18 -1.08
CA SER A 13 -15.45 -5.57 -0.81
C SER A 13 -14.49 -5.88 -1.97
N MET A 14 -13.54 -4.97 -2.23
CA MET A 14 -12.48 -5.15 -3.25
C MET A 14 -11.78 -6.53 -3.14
N GLY A 15 -11.70 -7.10 -1.95
CA GLY A 15 -11.17 -8.46 -1.73
C GLY A 15 -12.00 -9.55 -2.40
N TRP A 16 -13.34 -9.45 -2.35
CA TRP A 16 -14.22 -10.40 -3.02
C TRP A 16 -14.15 -10.29 -4.54
N ALA A 17 -14.01 -9.08 -5.08
CA ALA A 17 -13.82 -8.89 -6.52
C ALA A 17 -12.51 -9.52 -7.01
N ALA A 18 -11.44 -9.40 -6.22
CA ALA A 18 -10.16 -10.05 -6.51
C ALA A 18 -10.27 -11.58 -6.44
N LEU A 19 -10.95 -12.12 -5.41
CA LEU A 19 -11.18 -13.56 -5.25
C LEU A 19 -12.03 -14.14 -6.39
N LEU A 20 -13.12 -13.46 -6.76
CA LEU A 20 -13.96 -13.86 -7.89
C LEU A 20 -13.20 -13.79 -9.22
N GLY A 21 -12.37 -12.76 -9.42
CA GLY A 21 -11.51 -12.66 -10.60
C GLY A 21 -10.47 -13.77 -10.68
N ALA A 22 -9.82 -14.09 -9.55
CA ALA A 22 -8.87 -15.21 -9.46
C ALA A 22 -9.56 -16.55 -9.69
N LEU A 23 -10.74 -16.78 -9.11
CA LEU A 23 -11.55 -17.99 -9.30
C LEU A 23 -11.99 -18.15 -10.77
N LEU A 24 -12.46 -17.07 -11.40
CA LEU A 24 -12.86 -17.08 -12.80
C LEU A 24 -11.66 -17.39 -13.72
N LEU A 25 -10.49 -16.78 -13.47
CA LEU A 25 -9.27 -17.08 -14.20
C LEU A 25 -8.83 -18.53 -14.01
N LEU A 26 -9.02 -19.10 -12.81
CA LEU A 26 -8.66 -20.48 -12.52
C LEU A 26 -9.58 -21.48 -13.24
N ILE A 27 -10.88 -21.18 -13.33
CA ILE A 27 -11.86 -21.95 -14.11
C ILE A 27 -11.54 -21.86 -15.61
N LEU A 28 -11.14 -20.68 -16.11
CA LEU A 28 -10.86 -20.45 -17.53
C LEU A 28 -9.48 -20.96 -17.98
N ALA A 29 -8.51 -21.05 -17.06
CA ALA A 29 -7.15 -21.51 -17.34
C ALA A 29 -7.03 -23.04 -17.48
N ASP A 30 -8.11 -23.79 -17.22
CA ASP A 30 -8.24 -25.25 -17.42
C ASP A 30 -6.98 -26.04 -17.04
N ASN A 31 -6.47 -25.77 -15.84
CA ASN A 31 -5.21 -26.34 -15.35
C ASN A 31 -5.46 -27.18 -14.09
N PRO A 32 -5.22 -28.50 -14.11
CA PRO A 32 -5.51 -29.39 -12.99
C PRO A 32 -4.54 -29.24 -11.79
N ASN A 33 -3.50 -28.41 -11.92
CA ASN A 33 -2.46 -28.26 -10.90
C ASN A 33 -2.73 -27.10 -9.95
N MET A 34 -3.79 -27.20 -9.14
CA MET A 34 -4.06 -26.23 -8.05
C MET A 34 -2.89 -26.13 -7.07
N GLU A 35 -2.20 -27.25 -6.80
CA GLU A 35 -1.01 -27.31 -5.93
C GLU A 35 0.13 -26.40 -6.42
N GLY A 36 0.31 -26.28 -7.74
CA GLY A 36 1.34 -25.43 -8.33
C GLY A 36 1.03 -23.93 -8.23
N VAL A 37 -0.23 -23.54 -8.04
CA VAL A 37 -0.65 -22.15 -7.83
C VAL A 37 -0.52 -21.77 -6.35
N LEU A 38 -0.95 -22.65 -5.44
CA LEU A 38 -0.77 -22.43 -4.00
C LEU A 38 0.70 -22.42 -3.58
N ALA A 39 1.57 -23.19 -4.25
CA ALA A 39 3.01 -23.18 -4.00
C ALA A 39 3.71 -21.88 -4.47
N ARG A 40 3.08 -21.09 -5.34
CA ARG A 40 3.59 -19.77 -5.76
C ARG A 40 3.24 -18.65 -4.78
N VAL A 41 2.42 -18.95 -3.78
CA VAL A 41 2.10 -18.00 -2.72
C VAL A 41 3.31 -17.91 -1.78
N GLU A 42 3.84 -16.71 -1.62
CA GLU A 42 4.89 -16.37 -0.67
C GLU A 42 4.31 -16.35 0.76
N TRP A 43 4.19 -17.53 1.38
CA TRP A 43 3.66 -17.69 2.74
C TRP A 43 4.44 -16.87 3.78
N SER A 44 5.75 -16.75 3.59
CA SER A 44 6.64 -15.94 4.43
C SER A 44 6.20 -14.48 4.49
N THR A 45 5.85 -13.89 3.34
CA THR A 45 5.39 -12.50 3.26
C THR A 45 4.02 -12.31 3.89
N LEU A 46 3.10 -13.27 3.72
CA LEU A 46 1.78 -13.21 4.35
C LEU A 46 1.87 -13.26 5.88
N ILE A 47 2.69 -14.16 6.42
CA ILE A 47 2.91 -14.28 7.87
C ILE A 47 3.63 -13.03 8.41
N PHE A 48 4.57 -12.46 7.66
CA PHE A 48 5.23 -11.19 8.00
C PHE A 48 4.23 -10.04 8.13
N PHE A 49 3.35 -9.82 7.13
CA PHE A 49 2.32 -8.79 7.22
C PHE A 49 1.30 -9.04 8.32
N ALA A 50 0.88 -10.30 8.52
CA ALA A 50 0.01 -10.66 9.63
C ALA A 50 0.65 -10.32 10.99
N SER A 51 1.94 -10.61 11.14
CA SER A 51 2.70 -10.32 12.37
C SER A 51 2.84 -8.81 12.59
N LEU A 52 3.07 -8.03 11.53
CA LEU A 52 3.07 -6.57 11.61
C LEU A 52 1.72 -6.03 12.08
N PHE A 53 0.60 -6.51 11.54
CA PHE A 53 -0.71 -6.05 11.99
C PHE A 53 -1.00 -6.39 13.46
N ILE A 54 -0.65 -7.60 13.90
CA ILE A 54 -0.78 -8.00 15.31
C ILE A 54 0.09 -7.12 16.21
N LEU A 55 1.34 -6.86 15.82
CA LEU A 55 2.25 -5.99 16.56
C LEU A 55 1.68 -4.57 16.67
N MET A 56 1.22 -3.99 15.57
CA MET A 56 0.67 -2.62 15.57
C MET A 56 -0.57 -2.49 16.45
N GLU A 57 -1.47 -3.48 16.43
CA GLU A 57 -2.65 -3.49 17.30
C GLU A 57 -2.26 -3.70 18.78
N ALA A 58 -1.26 -4.55 19.06
CA ALA A 58 -0.73 -4.75 20.41
C ALA A 58 -0.12 -3.47 20.98
N LEU A 59 0.65 -2.70 20.18
CA LEU A 59 1.15 -1.37 20.59
C LEU A 59 0.01 -0.39 20.88
N SER A 60 -1.10 -0.50 20.14
CA SER A 60 -2.30 0.30 20.38
C SER A 60 -2.95 -0.04 21.70
N GLN A 61 -3.10 -1.32 22.01
CA GLN A 61 -3.68 -1.75 23.28
C GLN A 61 -2.80 -1.47 24.49
N LEU A 62 -1.47 -1.49 24.31
CA LEU A 62 -0.51 -1.14 25.35
C LEU A 62 -0.55 0.35 25.73
N GLY A 63 -1.30 1.18 25.00
CA GLY A 63 -1.46 2.62 25.27
C GLY A 63 -0.25 3.45 24.85
N MET A 64 0.75 2.85 24.20
CA MET A 64 1.95 3.56 23.75
C MET A 64 1.60 4.67 22.74
N ILE A 65 0.58 4.42 21.90
CA ILE A 65 0.00 5.41 20.97
C ILE A 65 -0.60 6.62 21.69
N ASN A 66 -1.32 6.40 22.80
CA ASN A 66 -1.88 7.49 23.58
C ASN A 66 -0.80 8.29 24.29
N TRP A 67 0.26 7.62 24.76
CA TRP A 67 1.41 8.28 25.37
C TRP A 67 2.15 9.18 24.34
N ILE A 68 2.38 8.68 23.13
CA ILE A 68 2.97 9.48 22.03
C ILE A 68 2.07 10.67 21.67
N GLY A 69 0.75 10.46 21.61
CA GLY A 69 -0.23 11.52 21.39
C GLY A 69 -0.19 12.61 22.47
N ALA A 70 -0.08 12.23 23.74
CA ALA A 70 0.04 13.16 24.87
C ALA A 70 1.36 13.95 24.84
N GLN A 71 2.47 13.33 24.41
CA GLN A 71 3.72 14.05 24.23
C GLN A 71 3.65 15.05 23.08
N ALA A 72 3.01 14.67 21.96
CA ALA A 72 2.75 15.59 20.86
C ALA A 72 1.86 16.76 21.30
N GLU A 73 0.80 16.49 22.07
CA GLU A 73 -0.06 17.52 22.67
C GLU A 73 0.74 18.51 23.53
N ASN A 74 1.59 18.03 24.44
CA ASN A 74 2.41 18.91 25.27
C ASN A 74 3.29 19.85 24.44
N ILE A 75 3.90 19.34 23.36
CA ILE A 75 4.72 20.16 22.44
C ILE A 75 3.85 21.19 21.71
N ILE A 76 2.62 20.84 21.33
CA ILE A 76 1.71 21.73 20.63
C ILE A 76 1.17 22.82 21.57
N LEU A 77 0.87 22.49 22.83
CA LEU A 77 0.38 23.44 23.83
C LEU A 77 1.41 24.51 24.23
N LEU A 78 2.71 24.22 24.04
CA LEU A 78 3.79 25.21 24.20
C LEU A 78 3.75 26.32 23.13
N VAL A 79 3.02 26.12 22.04
CA VAL A 79 2.87 27.06 20.93
C VAL A 79 1.52 27.78 21.06
N GLY A 80 1.48 29.07 20.71
CA GLY A 80 0.25 29.87 20.70
C GLY A 80 -0.88 29.22 19.88
N LYS A 81 -2.12 29.31 20.37
CA LYS A 81 -3.32 28.64 19.81
C LYS A 81 -3.49 28.78 18.30
N GLU A 82 -3.07 29.89 17.73
CA GLU A 82 -3.15 30.20 16.30
C GLU A 82 -2.20 29.35 15.42
N TYR A 83 -1.09 28.83 15.98
CA TYR A 83 -0.13 28.00 15.24
C TYR A 83 -0.20 26.51 15.58
N GLN A 84 -1.01 26.11 16.58
CA GLN A 84 -1.13 24.73 17.05
C GLN A 84 -1.51 23.76 15.92
N LEU A 85 -2.43 24.19 15.05
CA LEU A 85 -2.87 23.45 13.87
C LEU A 85 -1.74 23.22 12.87
N ALA A 86 -1.00 24.29 12.55
CA ALA A 86 0.08 24.23 11.56
C ALA A 86 1.23 23.35 12.05
N VAL A 87 1.60 23.47 13.32
CA VAL A 87 2.66 22.64 13.94
C VAL A 87 2.26 21.17 13.94
N ALA A 88 1.02 20.83 14.30
CA ALA A 88 0.53 19.46 14.27
C ALA A 88 0.57 18.85 12.86
N ILE A 89 0.14 19.61 11.83
CA ILE A 89 0.20 19.21 10.43
C ILE A 89 1.63 18.93 9.99
N ILE A 90 2.57 19.83 10.33
CA ILE A 90 3.98 19.68 9.96
C ILE A 90 4.57 18.44 10.63
N ILE A 91 4.35 18.25 11.93
CA ILE A 91 4.86 17.08 12.66
C ILE A 91 4.33 15.78 12.02
N ILE A 92 3.02 15.70 11.78
CA ILE A 92 2.41 14.50 11.20
C ILE A 92 2.92 14.25 9.79
N LEU A 93 3.08 15.30 8.97
CA LEU A 93 3.60 15.17 7.62
C LEU A 93 5.02 14.61 7.61
N TRP A 94 5.92 15.15 8.45
CA TRP A 94 7.31 14.69 8.56
C TRP A 94 7.41 13.28 9.15
N VAL A 95 6.72 13.01 10.25
CA VAL A 95 6.71 11.67 10.89
C VAL A 95 6.15 10.63 9.94
N SER A 96 5.07 10.94 9.23
CA SER A 96 4.47 10.03 8.25
C SER A 96 5.39 9.80 7.06
N ALA A 97 6.06 10.83 6.54
CA ALA A 97 7.01 10.67 5.43
C ALA A 97 8.20 9.79 5.81
N LEU A 98 8.77 9.97 7.02
CA LEU A 98 9.87 9.15 7.52
C LEU A 98 9.43 7.71 7.79
N ALA A 99 8.32 7.52 8.51
CA ALA A 99 7.81 6.20 8.85
C ALA A 99 7.38 5.42 7.59
N SER A 100 6.81 6.10 6.60
CA SER A 100 6.40 5.54 5.31
C SER A 100 7.57 5.18 4.40
N SER A 101 8.80 5.55 4.74
CA SER A 101 10.01 5.09 4.04
C SER A 101 10.48 3.72 4.53
N PHE A 102 10.10 3.32 5.76
CA PHE A 102 10.47 2.01 6.34
C PHE A 102 9.31 1.00 6.40
N VAL A 103 8.09 1.46 6.68
CA VAL A 103 6.90 0.62 6.88
C VAL A 103 5.95 0.70 5.69
N ASP A 104 5.16 -0.34 5.44
CA ASP A 104 4.08 -0.33 4.46
C ASP A 104 2.99 0.68 4.80
N ASN A 105 2.30 1.18 3.79
CA ASN A 105 1.25 2.19 3.95
C ASN A 105 0.06 1.69 4.76
N ILE A 106 -0.33 0.41 4.67
CA ILE A 106 -1.56 -0.08 5.31
C ILE A 106 -1.44 -0.10 6.85
N PRO A 107 -0.43 -0.75 7.46
CA PRO A 107 -0.25 -0.70 8.91
C PRO A 107 0.03 0.73 9.41
N LEU A 108 0.86 1.49 8.69
CA LEU A 108 1.23 2.85 9.07
C LEU A 108 0.01 3.79 9.12
N THR A 109 -0.79 3.79 8.06
CA THR A 109 -1.99 4.64 7.96
C THR A 109 -2.98 4.30 9.07
N THR A 110 -3.19 3.01 9.33
CA THR A 110 -4.09 2.55 10.40
C THR A 110 -3.64 3.08 11.77
N MET A 111 -2.33 3.02 12.05
CA MET A 111 -1.76 3.56 13.29
C MET A 111 -1.91 5.07 13.41
N MET A 112 -1.54 5.80 12.36
CA MET A 112 -1.58 7.26 12.36
C MET A 112 -3.01 7.79 12.46
N VAL A 113 -3.98 7.12 11.85
CA VAL A 113 -5.41 7.46 12.01
C VAL A 113 -5.84 7.31 13.47
N ARG A 114 -5.43 6.25 14.18
CA ARG A 114 -5.74 6.12 15.61
C ARG A 114 -5.12 7.26 16.43
N ILE A 115 -3.86 7.62 16.16
CA ILE A 115 -3.18 8.74 16.83
C ILE A 115 -3.94 10.06 16.59
N ILE A 116 -4.32 10.34 15.33
CA ILE A 116 -5.08 11.53 14.92
C ILE A 116 -6.43 11.61 15.64
N ILE A 117 -7.14 10.48 15.76
CA ILE A 117 -8.42 10.41 16.49
C ILE A 117 -8.20 10.69 17.97
N SER A 118 -7.19 10.09 18.60
CA SER A 118 -6.87 10.36 20.01
C SER A 118 -6.51 11.84 20.26
N LEU A 119 -5.76 12.46 19.35
CA LEU A 119 -5.44 13.89 19.41
C LEU A 119 -6.66 14.80 19.24
N SER A 120 -7.57 14.46 18.31
CA SER A 120 -8.78 15.25 18.07
C SER A 120 -9.82 15.11 19.19
N GLN A 121 -9.84 13.97 19.90
CA GLN A 121 -10.71 13.77 21.06
C GLN A 121 -10.29 14.59 22.28
N ASN A 122 -9.06 15.11 22.32
CA ASN A 122 -8.58 15.97 23.40
C ASN A 122 -9.18 17.38 23.28
N LYS A 123 -10.06 17.72 24.22
CA LYS A 123 -10.80 18.99 24.28
C LYS A 123 -9.92 20.25 24.37
N ASN A 124 -8.65 20.12 24.73
CA ASN A 124 -7.73 21.25 24.86
C ASN A 124 -7.24 21.79 23.51
N LEU A 125 -7.25 20.94 22.48
CA LEU A 125 -6.66 21.20 21.18
C LEU A 125 -7.71 21.59 20.13
N ASP A 126 -8.95 21.12 20.24
CA ASP A 126 -10.06 21.38 19.28
C ASP A 126 -9.61 21.31 17.81
N LEU A 127 -8.77 20.31 17.51
CA LEU A 127 -8.17 20.14 16.18
C LEU A 127 -9.19 19.48 15.23
N PRO A 128 -9.49 20.07 14.06
CA PRO A 128 -10.32 19.42 13.05
C PRO A 128 -9.57 18.20 12.48
N LEU A 129 -10.27 17.07 12.39
CA LEU A 129 -9.72 15.81 11.86
C LEU A 129 -9.29 15.94 10.40
N GLN A 130 -10.01 16.73 9.61
CA GLN A 130 -9.89 16.76 8.16
C GLN A 130 -8.50 17.22 7.68
N PRO A 131 -7.94 18.36 8.14
CA PRO A 131 -6.59 18.78 7.74
C PRO A 131 -5.50 17.80 8.18
N LEU A 132 -5.71 17.12 9.31
CA LEU A 132 -4.76 16.14 9.85
C LEU A 132 -4.68 14.88 8.98
N VAL A 133 -5.84 14.41 8.49
CA VAL A 133 -5.92 13.29 7.55
C VAL A 133 -5.31 13.67 6.18
N TRP A 134 -5.52 14.90 5.71
CA TRP A 134 -4.84 15.38 4.50
C TRP A 134 -3.33 15.43 4.67
N ALA A 135 -2.84 15.92 5.81
CA ALA A 135 -1.41 15.95 6.13
C ALA A 135 -0.80 14.55 6.13
N LEU A 136 -1.50 13.57 6.70
CA LEU A 136 -1.11 12.15 6.67
C LEU A 136 -1.05 11.61 5.23
N ALA A 137 -2.07 11.89 4.42
CA ALA A 137 -2.11 11.43 3.03
C ALA A 137 -0.96 12.01 2.20
N PHE A 138 -0.67 13.32 2.34
CA PHE A 138 0.47 13.94 1.68
C PHE A 138 1.81 13.42 2.22
N GLY A 139 1.94 13.24 3.54
CA GLY A 139 3.15 12.68 4.16
C GLY A 139 3.46 11.26 3.69
N ALA A 140 2.45 10.38 3.64
CA ALA A 140 2.60 9.01 3.15
C ALA A 140 3.05 8.98 1.68
N CYS A 141 2.41 9.78 0.81
CA CYS A 141 2.80 9.89 -0.60
C CYS A 141 4.24 10.39 -0.80
N LEU A 142 4.69 11.34 0.03
CA LEU A 142 6.07 11.84 0.00
C LEU A 142 7.08 10.76 0.45
N GLY A 143 6.75 10.03 1.52
CA GLY A 143 7.59 8.95 2.06
C GLY A 143 7.82 7.82 1.05
N GLU A 144 6.78 7.35 0.36
CA GLU A 144 6.93 6.33 -0.68
C GLU A 144 7.79 6.80 -1.88
N THR A 145 7.71 8.08 -2.22
CA THR A 145 8.55 8.67 -3.27
C THR A 145 10.02 8.61 -2.85
N SER A 146 10.33 8.93 -1.58
CA SER A 146 11.70 8.86 -1.04
C SER A 146 12.29 7.45 -1.07
N ARG A 147 11.49 6.43 -0.71
CA ARG A 147 11.87 5.00 -0.76
C ARG A 147 12.27 4.57 -2.17
N ARG A 148 11.53 5.03 -3.17
CA ARG A 148 11.77 4.69 -4.58
C ARG A 148 12.94 5.47 -5.20
N SER A 149 13.30 6.64 -4.66
CA SER A 149 14.42 7.45 -5.16
C SER A 149 15.80 7.09 -4.58
N GLY A 150 15.85 6.32 -3.49
CA GLY A 150 17.10 5.97 -2.78
C GLY A 150 17.83 4.73 -3.31
N THR A 151 17.19 3.95 -4.17
CA THR A 151 17.81 2.81 -4.86
C THR A 151 17.21 2.73 -6.26
N GLU A 152 18.04 3.11 -7.23
CA GLU A 152 17.81 3.05 -8.67
C GLU A 152 16.93 4.13 -9.33
N ILE A 153 17.39 4.48 -10.53
CA ILE A 153 16.94 5.45 -11.53
C ILE A 153 15.41 5.40 -11.74
N PRO A 154 14.74 6.54 -12.00
CA PRO A 154 13.29 6.56 -12.23
C PRO A 154 12.92 5.78 -13.49
N GLN A 155 12.29 4.62 -13.36
CA GLN A 155 11.32 4.17 -14.37
C GLN A 155 9.95 4.74 -14.04
N CYS A 156 9.80 6.03 -14.36
CA CYS A 156 8.50 6.62 -14.62
C CYS A 156 8.06 6.12 -16.00
N GLY A 157 7.16 5.12 -16.04
CA GLY A 157 6.67 4.59 -17.31
C GLY A 157 6.00 3.23 -17.17
N SER A 158 4.73 3.24 -16.76
CA SER A 158 3.81 2.20 -17.19
C SER A 158 3.76 2.15 -18.74
N ALA A 159 3.66 0.93 -19.27
CA ALA A 159 3.37 0.57 -20.67
C ALA A 159 4.53 0.60 -21.69
N ARG A 160 5.22 -0.55 -21.86
CA ARG A 160 5.31 -1.32 -23.14
C ARG A 160 6.39 -2.41 -23.04
N ARG A 161 6.00 -3.67 -22.80
CA ARG A 161 6.42 -4.82 -23.65
C ARG A 161 5.67 -6.13 -23.33
N VAL A 162 4.33 -6.10 -23.36
CA VAL A 162 3.55 -7.30 -23.75
C VAL A 162 3.54 -7.39 -25.28
N SER A 163 4.73 -7.52 -25.87
CA SER A 163 4.92 -7.66 -27.31
C SER A 163 6.23 -8.40 -27.60
N ALA A 164 6.39 -9.57 -26.98
CA ALA A 164 7.34 -10.59 -27.40
C ALA A 164 6.75 -12.02 -27.29
N LEU A 165 5.42 -12.16 -27.37
CA LEU A 165 4.81 -13.35 -27.93
C LEU A 165 4.87 -13.19 -29.46
N ARG A 166 6.02 -13.48 -30.06
CA ARG A 166 6.09 -13.81 -31.49
C ARG A 166 6.04 -15.34 -31.63
N PRO A 167 5.21 -15.89 -32.52
CA PRO A 167 4.94 -17.32 -32.58
C PRO A 167 6.17 -18.09 -33.06
N ARG A 168 6.48 -19.19 -32.37
CA ARG A 168 7.17 -20.34 -32.97
C ARG A 168 6.32 -20.84 -34.14
N HIS A 169 6.59 -20.38 -35.36
CA HIS A 169 6.30 -21.10 -36.60
C HIS A 169 7.00 -20.41 -37.77
N ARG A 170 8.22 -20.86 -38.09
CA ARG A 170 8.75 -20.73 -39.45
C ARG A 170 9.43 -22.02 -39.87
N LEU A 171 8.58 -22.89 -40.42
CA LEU A 171 8.79 -23.65 -41.64
C LEU A 171 10.19 -24.27 -41.85
N ARG A 172 10.26 -25.52 -41.41
CA ARG A 172 11.03 -26.59 -42.03
C ARG A 172 10.58 -26.80 -43.49
N ILE A 173 11.21 -26.16 -44.48
CA ILE A 173 11.16 -26.62 -45.89
C ILE A 173 12.53 -26.42 -46.56
N ARG A 174 13.15 -27.56 -46.90
CA ARG A 174 14.08 -27.85 -48.00
C ARG A 174 14.82 -26.68 -48.67
N ARG A 175 16.16 -26.82 -48.70
CA ARG A 175 16.93 -26.80 -49.97
C ARG A 175 18.18 -27.68 -49.81
N SER A 176 18.05 -28.92 -50.26
CA SER A 176 19.13 -29.66 -50.91
C SER A 176 19.53 -28.91 -52.18
N VAL A 177 20.84 -28.72 -52.41
CA VAL A 177 21.56 -28.50 -53.70
C VAL A 177 22.95 -27.95 -53.32
N VAL A 178 23.97 -28.81 -53.24
CA VAL A 178 25.03 -29.01 -54.25
C VAL A 178 26.18 -28.00 -54.10
N ARG A 179 27.33 -28.48 -53.61
CA ARG A 179 28.61 -28.70 -54.36
C ARG A 179 29.83 -28.35 -53.49
N SER A 180 30.56 -29.39 -53.11
CA SER A 180 32.01 -29.35 -52.96
C SER A 180 32.65 -29.42 -54.33
N PRO A 181 33.89 -28.94 -54.47
CA PRO A 181 34.95 -29.85 -54.90
C PRO A 181 35.92 -30.15 -53.75
#